data_AF-A0AAD9QEI4-F1
#
_entry.id   AF-A0AAD9QEI4-F1
#
_cell.length_a   1.000
_cell.length_b   1.000
_cell.length_c   1.000
_cell.angle_alpha   90.00
_cell.angle_beta   90.00
_cell.angle_gamma   90.00
#
_symmetry.space_group_name_H-M   'P 1'
#
loop_
_entity.id
_entity.type
_entity.pdbx_description
1 polymer ?
#
loop_
_entity_poly.entity_id
_entity_poly.type
_entity_poly.pdbx_seq_one_letter_code
_entity_poly.pdbx_strand_id
1 'polypeptide(L)'
;MKLGYKSAVVRTPDSDIFFILLHYAHSIPITIYLDTGSGKHRQVINISELAESKGAEYCTALLGLYVFTGEDVTSAFKCKGKVGPLKKLQKKPRYHDTFRKLGDKWLVDEEFIDELEAFTIMLKTMVGENEELSMRSKVDLSRLPPCRDNLVPHVDRVNYRIANYKRAHQAIFWRPNPYESRQGWEKTEEGVLEPVWSCGPILPPSLVDLLEKTAEEMEDVADEEAQEIEYEELLSDDE
;
A
#
# COMPACT_ATOMS: atom_id res chain seq x y z
N MET A 1 -26.47 -24.53 -13.35
CA MET A 1 -26.52 -23.77 -14.61
C MET A 1 -25.41 -24.33 -15.51
N LYS A 2 -25.75 -24.97 -16.65
CA LYS A 2 -24.71 -25.44 -17.60
C LYS A 2 -24.36 -24.26 -18.51
N LEU A 3 -23.21 -23.64 -18.26
CA LEU A 3 -22.63 -22.69 -19.22
C LEU A 3 -22.29 -23.45 -20.51
N GLY A 4 -22.60 -22.87 -21.67
CA GLY A 4 -22.31 -23.49 -22.97
C GLY A 4 -20.81 -23.64 -23.26
N TYR A 5 -19.97 -22.94 -22.49
CA TYR A 5 -18.52 -22.93 -22.60
C TYR A 5 -17.90 -23.69 -21.43
N LYS A 6 -16.88 -24.52 -21.72
CA LYS A 6 -16.12 -25.28 -20.72
C LYS A 6 -14.97 -24.49 -20.12
N SER A 7 -14.53 -23.44 -20.82
CA SER A 7 -13.37 -22.65 -20.44
C SER A 7 -13.50 -21.20 -20.90
N ALA A 8 -12.80 -20.30 -20.22
CA ALA A 8 -12.63 -18.90 -20.61
C ALA A 8 -11.14 -18.52 -20.59
N VAL A 9 -10.76 -17.63 -21.49
CA VAL A 9 -9.43 -17.01 -21.53
C VAL A 9 -9.57 -15.53 -21.24
N VAL A 10 -8.93 -15.06 -20.18
CA VAL A 10 -8.83 -13.65 -19.82
C VAL A 10 -7.48 -13.15 -20.31
N ARG A 11 -7.47 -12.16 -21.19
CA ARG A 11 -6.22 -11.53 -21.67
C ARG A 11 -6.00 -10.22 -20.95
N THR A 12 -4.90 -10.10 -20.22
CA THR A 12 -4.51 -8.85 -19.56
C THR A 12 -3.03 -8.88 -19.13
N PRO A 13 -2.31 -7.75 -19.24
CA PRO A 13 -0.99 -7.59 -18.65
C PRO A 13 -1.05 -7.31 -17.13
N ASP A 14 -2.24 -7.02 -16.60
CA ASP A 14 -2.45 -6.57 -15.23
C ASP A 14 -2.34 -7.73 -14.22
N SER A 15 -1.56 -7.50 -13.17
CA SER A 15 -1.36 -8.45 -12.06
C SER A 15 -2.56 -8.50 -11.11
N ASP A 16 -3.35 -7.43 -10.99
CA ASP A 16 -4.54 -7.40 -10.12
C ASP A 16 -5.51 -8.52 -10.52
N ILE A 17 -5.73 -8.65 -11.84
CA ILE A 17 -6.62 -9.66 -12.41
C ILE A 17 -6.12 -11.08 -12.12
N PHE A 18 -4.81 -11.33 -12.07
CA PHE A 18 -4.27 -12.64 -11.71
C PHE A 18 -4.73 -13.07 -10.31
N PHE A 19 -4.61 -12.19 -9.32
CA PHE A 19 -4.99 -12.52 -7.93
C PHE A 19 -6.51 -12.56 -7.74
N ILE A 20 -7.26 -11.70 -8.45
CA ILE A 20 -8.74 -11.74 -8.44
C ILE A 20 -9.24 -13.06 -9.03
N LEU A 21 -8.73 -13.48 -10.18
CA LEU A 21 -9.11 -14.76 -10.80
C LEU A 21 -8.73 -15.94 -9.91
N LEU A 22 -7.55 -15.90 -9.28
CA LEU A 22 -7.11 -16.96 -8.36
C LEU A 22 -8.05 -17.10 -7.16
N HIS A 23 -8.54 -15.99 -6.60
CA HIS A 23 -9.55 -16.00 -5.53
C HIS A 23 -10.87 -16.65 -5.99
N TYR A 24 -11.38 -16.30 -7.18
CA TYR A 24 -12.66 -16.82 -7.68
C TYR A 24 -12.59 -18.18 -8.37
N ALA A 25 -11.40 -18.72 -8.62
CA ALA A 25 -11.20 -19.94 -9.42
C ALA A 25 -12.02 -21.14 -8.93
N HIS A 26 -12.22 -21.28 -7.61
CA HIS A 26 -13.02 -22.37 -7.03
C HIS A 26 -14.54 -22.11 -7.09
N SER A 27 -14.95 -20.84 -7.24
CA SER A 27 -16.36 -20.44 -7.27
C SER A 27 -16.93 -20.43 -8.69
N ILE A 28 -16.07 -20.33 -9.70
CA ILE A 28 -16.45 -20.26 -11.11
C ILE A 28 -16.40 -21.67 -11.72
N PRO A 29 -17.54 -22.22 -12.20
CA PRO A 29 -17.64 -23.60 -12.66
C PRO A 29 -17.16 -23.81 -14.12
N ILE A 30 -16.07 -23.14 -14.51
CA ILE A 30 -15.40 -23.30 -15.82
C ILE A 30 -13.88 -23.22 -15.64
N THR A 31 -13.12 -23.78 -16.58
CA THR A 31 -11.66 -23.65 -16.57
C THR A 31 -11.23 -22.25 -16.99
N ILE A 32 -10.44 -21.57 -16.15
CA ILE A 32 -9.98 -20.20 -16.38
C ILE A 32 -8.51 -20.23 -16.82
N TYR A 33 -8.22 -19.60 -17.95
CA TYR A 33 -6.87 -19.32 -18.41
C TYR A 33 -6.59 -17.82 -18.38
N LEU A 34 -5.39 -17.44 -17.95
CA LEU A 34 -4.88 -16.07 -18.03
C LEU A 34 -3.81 -15.98 -19.12
N ASP A 35 -4.06 -15.17 -20.13
CA ASP A 35 -3.11 -14.83 -21.20
C ASP A 35 -2.45 -13.49 -20.86
N THR A 36 -1.18 -13.52 -20.44
CA THR A 36 -0.45 -12.36 -19.91
C THR A 36 0.95 -12.23 -20.53
N GLY A 37 1.59 -11.08 -20.36
CA GLY A 37 2.88 -10.74 -20.98
C GLY A 37 2.77 -10.36 -22.46
N SER A 38 3.90 -10.01 -23.07
CA SER A 38 3.97 -9.54 -24.46
C SER A 38 5.17 -10.14 -25.20
N GLY A 39 5.05 -10.24 -26.53
CA GLY A 39 6.11 -10.75 -27.39
C GLY A 39 6.63 -12.12 -26.95
N LYS A 40 7.93 -12.21 -26.71
CA LYS A 40 8.62 -13.44 -26.27
C LYS A 40 8.31 -13.86 -24.84
N HIS A 41 7.74 -12.97 -24.01
CA HIS A 41 7.38 -13.23 -22.62
C HIS A 41 5.89 -13.48 -22.42
N ARG A 42 5.13 -13.62 -23.52
CA ARG A 42 3.72 -13.98 -23.45
C ARG A 42 3.55 -15.41 -22.96
N GLN A 43 2.67 -15.60 -21.99
CA GLN A 43 2.39 -16.88 -21.37
C GLN A 43 0.89 -17.04 -21.11
N VAL A 44 0.41 -18.28 -21.23
CA VAL A 44 -0.95 -18.67 -20.86
C VAL A 44 -0.88 -19.53 -19.61
N ILE A 45 -1.48 -19.06 -18.53
CA ILE A 45 -1.47 -19.71 -17.22
C ILE A 45 -2.85 -20.33 -16.97
N ASN A 46 -2.89 -21.62 -16.61
CA ASN A 46 -4.12 -22.27 -16.16
C ASN A 46 -4.41 -21.88 -14.69
N ILE A 47 -5.30 -20.93 -14.49
CA ILE A 47 -5.62 -20.40 -13.15
C ILE A 47 -6.40 -21.43 -12.34
N SER A 48 -7.31 -22.18 -12.96
CA SER A 48 -8.10 -23.20 -12.26
C SER A 48 -7.21 -24.30 -11.68
N GLU A 49 -6.29 -24.84 -12.49
CA GLU A 49 -5.33 -25.86 -12.03
C GLU A 49 -4.38 -25.31 -10.96
N LEU A 50 -3.90 -24.07 -11.13
CA LEU A 50 -3.07 -23.43 -10.12
C LEU A 50 -3.83 -23.28 -8.80
N ALA A 51 -5.09 -22.84 -8.84
CA ALA A 51 -5.92 -22.68 -7.66
C ALA A 51 -6.17 -24.01 -6.96
N GLU A 52 -6.51 -25.07 -7.70
CA GLU A 52 -6.68 -26.43 -7.17
C GLU A 52 -5.43 -26.92 -6.45
N SER A 53 -4.24 -26.66 -7.01
CA SER A 53 -2.96 -27.06 -6.39
C SER A 53 -2.65 -26.34 -5.07
N LYS A 54 -3.23 -25.14 -4.86
CA LYS A 54 -2.96 -24.28 -3.71
C LYS A 54 -4.05 -24.32 -2.65
N GLY A 55 -5.29 -24.63 -3.06
CA GLY A 55 -6.48 -24.58 -2.21
C GLY A 55 -7.09 -23.19 -2.11
N ALA A 56 -8.42 -23.16 -1.96
CA ALA A 56 -9.23 -21.94 -2.01
C ALA A 56 -8.86 -20.90 -0.92
N GLU A 57 -8.60 -21.37 0.30
CA GLU A 57 -8.28 -20.50 1.42
C GLU A 57 -6.95 -19.76 1.20
N TYR A 58 -5.94 -20.48 0.74
CA TYR A 58 -4.64 -19.90 0.44
C TYR A 58 -4.71 -18.94 -0.75
N CYS A 59 -5.48 -19.26 -1.79
CA CYS A 59 -5.72 -18.34 -2.90
C CYS A 59 -6.37 -17.02 -2.44
N THR A 60 -7.28 -17.08 -1.48
CA THR A 60 -7.90 -15.89 -0.89
C THR A 60 -6.91 -15.12 -0.02
N ALA A 61 -6.05 -15.81 0.75
CA ALA A 61 -4.97 -15.17 1.50
C ALA A 61 -3.94 -14.50 0.58
N LEU A 62 -3.66 -15.05 -0.60
CA LEU A 62 -2.78 -14.45 -1.60
C LEU A 62 -3.31 -13.12 -2.14
N LEU A 63 -4.63 -13.03 -2.39
CA LEU A 63 -5.26 -11.76 -2.75
C LEU A 63 -5.06 -10.71 -1.65
N GLY A 64 -5.27 -11.10 -0.39
CA GLY A 64 -5.07 -10.21 0.75
C GLY A 64 -3.62 -9.72 0.87
N LEU A 65 -2.66 -10.64 0.78
CA LEU A 65 -1.23 -10.33 0.85
C LEU A 65 -0.79 -9.44 -0.32
N TYR A 66 -1.26 -9.71 -1.53
CA TYR A 66 -0.91 -8.95 -2.73
C TYR A 66 -1.19 -7.46 -2.53
N VAL A 67 -2.44 -7.12 -2.20
CA VAL A 67 -2.88 -5.73 -1.97
C VAL A 67 -2.19 -5.14 -0.76
N PHE A 68 -2.02 -5.91 0.33
CA PHE A 68 -1.36 -5.46 1.54
C PHE A 68 0.11 -5.05 1.32
N THR A 69 0.80 -5.72 0.40
CA THR A 69 2.20 -5.41 0.07
C THR A 69 2.36 -4.28 -0.95
N GLY A 70 1.26 -3.68 -1.39
CA GLY A 70 1.21 -2.54 -2.30
C GLY A 70 0.68 -2.93 -3.68
N GLU A 71 -0.40 -2.27 -4.11
CA GLU A 71 -0.84 -2.10 -5.50
C GLU A 71 -0.82 -0.60 -5.84
N ASP A 72 -1.25 -0.21 -7.04
CA ASP A 72 -1.12 1.18 -7.50
C ASP A 72 -1.80 2.22 -6.60
N VAL A 73 -2.82 1.82 -5.85
CA VAL A 73 -3.62 2.70 -4.98
C VAL A 73 -3.42 2.46 -3.48
N THR A 74 -2.51 1.55 -3.11
CA THR A 74 -2.14 1.32 -1.70
C THR A 74 -0.66 1.62 -1.50
N SER A 75 -0.28 1.93 -0.26
CA SER A 75 1.14 2.12 0.06
C SER A 75 1.92 0.81 -0.02
N ALA A 76 3.22 0.90 -0.24
CA ALA A 76 4.12 -0.26 -0.26
C ALA A 76 5.17 -0.17 0.84
N PHE A 77 5.61 -1.33 1.33
CA PHE A 77 6.68 -1.39 2.31
C PHE A 77 8.04 -1.22 1.64
N LYS A 78 8.73 -0.10 1.92
CA LYS A 78 10.06 0.20 1.36
C LYS A 78 11.04 -0.99 1.47
N CYS A 79 11.75 -1.29 0.37
CA CYS A 79 12.70 -2.40 0.26
C CYS A 79 12.09 -3.81 0.45
N LYS A 80 10.77 -3.96 0.36
CA LYS A 80 10.09 -5.26 0.46
C LYS A 80 9.24 -5.49 -0.80
N GLY A 81 9.84 -6.15 -1.79
CA GLY A 81 9.09 -6.66 -2.94
C GLY A 81 8.21 -7.86 -2.56
N LYS A 82 7.19 -8.16 -3.37
CA LYS A 82 6.12 -9.14 -3.08
C LYS A 82 6.59 -10.58 -2.81
N VAL A 83 7.74 -10.98 -3.36
CA VAL A 83 8.32 -12.33 -3.17
C VAL A 83 8.71 -12.62 -1.71
N GLY A 84 9.23 -11.61 -1.00
CA GLY A 84 9.64 -11.75 0.41
C GLY A 84 8.47 -12.04 1.35
N PRO A 85 7.44 -11.17 1.39
CA PRO A 85 6.19 -11.41 2.09
C PRO A 85 5.54 -12.74 1.72
N LEU A 86 5.52 -13.12 0.43
CA LEU A 86 4.96 -14.38 -0.04
C LEU A 86 5.66 -15.59 0.62
N LYS A 87 7.00 -15.62 0.58
CA LYS A 87 7.79 -16.68 1.24
C LYS A 87 7.55 -16.73 2.75
N LYS A 88 7.33 -15.58 3.40
CA LYS A 88 7.00 -15.53 4.83
C LYS A 88 5.61 -16.09 5.11
N LEU A 89 4.61 -15.70 4.32
CA LEU A 89 3.25 -16.21 4.45
C LEU A 89 3.20 -17.73 4.26
N GLN A 90 3.90 -18.26 3.25
CA GLN A 90 4.01 -19.72 3.01
C GLN A 90 4.53 -20.49 4.24
N LYS A 91 5.48 -19.92 4.97
CA LYS A 91 6.10 -20.54 6.15
C LYS A 91 5.30 -20.34 7.44
N LYS A 92 4.28 -19.48 7.45
CA LYS A 92 3.55 -19.08 8.67
C LYS A 92 2.04 -19.19 8.45
N PRO A 93 1.47 -20.42 8.54
CA PRO A 93 0.05 -20.67 8.37
C PRO A 93 -0.86 -19.83 9.26
N ARG A 94 -0.38 -19.40 10.45
CA ARG A 94 -1.16 -18.56 11.37
C ARG A 94 -1.70 -17.27 10.74
N TYR A 95 -1.02 -16.72 9.72
CA TYR A 95 -1.45 -15.50 9.04
C TYR A 95 -2.32 -15.76 7.81
N HIS A 96 -2.52 -17.02 7.40
CA HIS A 96 -3.37 -17.33 6.25
C HIS A 96 -4.79 -16.84 6.51
N ASP A 97 -5.31 -17.10 7.71
CA ASP A 97 -6.62 -16.61 8.12
C ASP A 97 -6.66 -15.09 8.22
N THR A 98 -5.60 -14.45 8.72
CA THR A 98 -5.53 -12.99 8.80
C THR A 98 -5.71 -12.37 7.40
N PHE A 99 -4.88 -12.76 6.43
CA PHE A 99 -4.98 -12.22 5.08
C PHE A 99 -6.24 -12.68 4.34
N ARG A 100 -6.75 -13.88 4.65
CA ARG A 100 -8.01 -14.38 4.10
C ARG A 100 -9.19 -13.53 4.53
N LYS A 101 -9.22 -12.99 5.76
CA LYS A 101 -10.35 -12.22 6.30
C LYS A 101 -10.40 -10.76 5.86
N LEU A 102 -9.30 -10.21 5.34
CA LEU A 102 -9.28 -8.84 4.83
C LEU A 102 -10.38 -8.62 3.79
N GLY A 103 -11.12 -7.53 3.90
CA GLY A 103 -12.22 -7.17 3.02
C GLY A 103 -13.54 -7.92 3.24
N ASP A 104 -13.63 -8.82 4.23
CA ASP A 104 -14.90 -9.46 4.60
C ASP A 104 -15.86 -8.41 5.18
N LYS A 105 -15.34 -7.52 6.04
CA LYS A 105 -16.04 -6.34 6.55
C LYS A 105 -15.42 -5.07 5.97
N TRP A 106 -16.19 -3.99 5.94
CA TRP A 106 -15.68 -2.67 5.52
C TRP A 106 -14.83 -1.98 6.59
N LEU A 107 -14.97 -2.39 7.84
CA LEU A 107 -14.19 -1.89 8.97
C LEU A 107 -13.34 -3.00 9.56
N VAL A 108 -12.11 -2.64 9.91
CA VAL A 108 -11.10 -3.50 10.54
C VAL A 108 -11.06 -3.13 12.03
N ASP A 109 -11.21 -4.12 12.91
CA ASP A 109 -11.09 -3.92 14.35
C ASP A 109 -9.63 -3.90 14.82
N GLU A 110 -9.40 -3.39 16.04
CA GLU A 110 -8.04 -3.20 16.56
C GLU A 110 -7.27 -4.52 16.74
N GLU A 111 -7.94 -5.60 17.16
CA GLU A 111 -7.33 -6.92 17.29
C GLU A 111 -6.81 -7.42 15.93
N PHE A 112 -7.58 -7.19 14.87
CA PHE A 112 -7.17 -7.56 13.52
C PHE A 112 -6.04 -6.67 12.97
N ILE A 113 -5.98 -5.39 13.37
CA ILE A 113 -4.83 -4.53 13.08
C ILE A 113 -3.57 -5.05 13.80
N ASP A 114 -3.68 -5.49 15.05
CA ASP A 114 -2.56 -6.04 15.82
C ASP A 114 -1.95 -7.28 15.12
N GLU A 115 -2.78 -8.14 14.52
CA GLU A 115 -2.29 -9.29 13.73
C GLU A 115 -1.51 -8.85 12.49
N LEU A 116 -2.00 -7.84 11.77
CA LEU A 116 -1.35 -7.28 10.57
C LEU A 116 -0.06 -6.53 10.94
N GLU A 117 -0.05 -5.83 12.07
CA GLU A 117 1.12 -5.18 12.64
C GLU A 117 2.20 -6.21 12.98
N ALA A 118 1.83 -7.31 13.65
CA ALA A 118 2.76 -8.41 13.95
C ALA A 118 3.38 -9.01 12.68
N PHE A 119 2.61 -9.17 11.60
CA PHE A 119 3.15 -9.61 10.31
C PHE A 119 4.10 -8.56 9.70
N THR A 120 3.77 -7.28 9.82
CA THR A 120 4.56 -6.15 9.29
C THR A 120 5.91 -6.03 9.99
N ILE A 121 5.92 -6.13 11.33
CA ILE A 121 7.13 -6.17 12.15
C ILE A 121 7.98 -7.38 11.74
N MET A 122 7.37 -8.55 11.55
CA MET A 122 8.08 -9.72 11.04
C MET A 122 8.64 -9.48 9.64
N LEU A 123 7.94 -8.76 8.76
CA LEU A 123 8.42 -8.48 7.41
C LEU A 123 9.67 -7.59 7.44
N LYS A 124 9.70 -6.60 8.34
CA LYS A 124 10.69 -5.54 8.43
C LYS A 124 11.78 -5.76 9.46
N THR A 125 11.69 -6.80 10.30
CA THR A 125 12.64 -7.10 11.37
C THR A 125 14.07 -6.96 10.87
N MET A 126 14.75 -5.96 11.44
CA MET A 126 16.14 -5.60 11.19
C MET A 126 17.07 -6.06 12.30
N VAL A 127 16.49 -6.58 13.37
CA VAL A 127 17.15 -6.99 14.60
C VAL A 127 16.47 -8.28 15.08
N GLY A 128 17.18 -9.12 15.84
CA GLY A 128 16.58 -10.30 16.45
C GLY A 128 15.36 -9.94 17.29
N GLU A 129 14.44 -10.89 17.48
CA GLU A 129 13.38 -10.75 18.49
C GLU A 129 14.08 -10.40 19.82
N ASN A 130 13.99 -9.14 20.28
CA ASN A 130 14.58 -8.55 21.52
C ASN A 130 15.89 -7.74 21.45
N GLU A 131 16.35 -7.26 20.29
CA GLU A 131 17.51 -6.33 20.26
C GLU A 131 17.07 -4.86 20.17
N GLU A 132 17.39 -4.06 21.19
CA GLU A 132 17.14 -2.62 21.24
C GLU A 132 18.07 -1.85 20.29
N LEU A 133 17.52 -0.90 19.54
CA LEU A 133 18.31 -0.02 18.68
C LEU A 133 18.97 1.08 19.52
N SER A 134 20.30 1.05 19.61
CA SER A 134 21.09 2.12 20.24
C SER A 134 21.39 3.27 19.26
N MET A 135 21.73 4.46 19.79
CA MET A 135 22.20 5.60 18.98
C MET A 135 23.44 5.30 18.11
N ARG A 136 24.19 4.23 18.42
CA ARG A 136 25.38 3.80 17.65
C ARG A 136 25.05 2.77 16.57
N SER A 137 23.82 2.27 16.54
CA SER A 137 23.39 1.31 15.56
C SER A 137 23.30 2.03 14.21
N LYS A 138 24.13 1.65 13.24
CA LYS A 138 24.05 2.13 11.84
C LYS A 138 22.81 1.55 11.17
N VAL A 139 21.65 2.01 11.61
CA VAL A 139 20.35 1.50 11.17
C VAL A 139 19.86 2.41 10.06
N ASP A 140 19.68 1.83 8.88
CA ASP A 140 18.94 2.51 7.83
C ASP A 140 17.48 2.66 8.28
N LEU A 141 17.12 3.87 8.72
CA LEU A 141 15.78 4.20 9.23
C LEU A 141 14.68 3.83 8.23
N SER A 142 14.99 3.80 6.93
CA SER A 142 14.03 3.47 5.88
C SER A 142 13.60 2.00 5.87
N ARG A 143 14.32 1.14 6.60
CA ARG A 143 14.03 -0.27 6.75
C ARG A 143 13.26 -0.58 8.04
N LEU A 144 12.97 0.42 8.88
CA LEU A 144 12.08 0.26 10.03
C LEU A 144 10.65 -0.11 9.56
N PRO A 145 9.88 -0.85 10.38
CA PRO A 145 8.44 -0.96 10.15
C PRO A 145 7.78 0.43 10.29
N PRO A 146 6.66 0.67 9.59
CA PRO A 146 5.84 1.85 9.88
C PRO A 146 5.34 1.80 11.32
N CYS A 147 5.10 2.97 11.92
CA CYS A 147 4.37 3.03 13.18
C CYS A 147 2.88 2.74 12.96
N ARG A 148 2.15 2.53 14.07
CA ARG A 148 0.70 2.26 14.05
C ARG A 148 -0.07 3.37 13.32
N ASP A 149 0.29 4.64 13.54
CA ASP A 149 -0.37 5.79 12.90
C ASP A 149 -0.29 5.77 11.38
N ASN A 150 0.78 5.23 10.79
CA ASN A 150 0.90 5.04 9.34
C ASN A 150 0.31 3.70 8.88
N LEU A 151 0.35 2.67 9.72
CA LEU A 151 -0.13 1.34 9.38
C LEU A 151 -1.66 1.30 9.31
N VAL A 152 -2.37 1.97 10.22
CA VAL A 152 -3.84 1.95 10.26
C VAL A 152 -4.45 2.47 8.96
N PRO A 153 -4.09 3.66 8.44
CA PRO A 153 -4.63 4.12 7.15
C PRO A 153 -4.24 3.23 5.97
N HIS A 154 -3.05 2.63 6.00
CA HIS A 154 -2.65 1.63 4.99
C HIS A 154 -3.58 0.41 5.02
N VAL A 155 -3.85 -0.12 6.21
CA VAL A 155 -4.76 -1.25 6.42
C VAL A 155 -6.18 -0.91 5.96
N ASP A 156 -6.68 0.28 6.27
CA ASP A 156 -8.02 0.73 5.85
C ASP A 156 -8.14 0.75 4.32
N ARG A 157 -7.14 1.32 3.61
CA ARG A 157 -7.10 1.29 2.14
C ARG A 157 -7.05 -0.12 1.58
N VAL A 158 -6.17 -0.96 2.12
CA VAL A 158 -6.02 -2.35 1.72
C VAL A 158 -7.33 -3.11 1.90
N ASN A 159 -7.99 -2.92 3.05
CA ASN A 159 -9.25 -3.57 3.38
C ASN A 159 -10.36 -3.14 2.41
N TYR A 160 -10.47 -1.83 2.12
CA TYR A 160 -11.43 -1.30 1.15
C TYR A 160 -11.21 -1.90 -0.25
N ARG A 161 -9.96 -1.98 -0.72
CA ARG A 161 -9.65 -2.56 -2.03
C ARG A 161 -9.99 -4.04 -2.12
N ILE A 162 -9.57 -4.82 -1.13
CA ILE A 162 -9.89 -6.26 -1.09
C ILE A 162 -11.40 -6.48 -0.97
N ALA A 163 -12.11 -5.64 -0.21
CA ALA A 163 -13.56 -5.72 -0.09
C ALA A 163 -14.26 -5.54 -1.46
N ASN A 164 -13.75 -4.66 -2.31
CA ASN A 164 -14.24 -4.51 -3.69
C ASN A 164 -13.91 -5.77 -4.53
N TYR A 165 -12.68 -6.29 -4.47
CA TYR A 165 -12.30 -7.48 -5.22
C TYR A 165 -13.11 -8.73 -4.85
N LYS A 166 -13.34 -8.96 -3.55
CA LYS A 166 -14.18 -10.06 -3.04
C LYS A 166 -15.66 -9.96 -3.41
N ARG A 167 -16.09 -8.79 -3.88
CA ARG A 167 -17.46 -8.54 -4.37
C ARG A 167 -17.53 -8.28 -5.87
N ALA A 168 -16.40 -8.40 -6.60
CA ALA A 168 -16.33 -8.18 -8.05
C ALA A 168 -17.24 -9.10 -8.89
N HIS A 169 -17.70 -10.23 -8.35
CA HIS A 169 -18.70 -11.08 -9.00
C HIS A 169 -20.13 -10.46 -8.98
N GLN A 170 -20.36 -9.43 -8.19
CA GLN A 170 -21.64 -8.74 -8.06
C GLN A 170 -21.62 -7.50 -8.96
N ALA A 171 -22.53 -7.43 -9.93
CA ALA A 171 -22.61 -6.29 -10.85
C ALA A 171 -22.90 -4.97 -10.12
N ILE A 172 -23.71 -5.02 -9.07
CA ILE A 172 -24.05 -3.89 -8.21
C ILE A 172 -24.06 -4.40 -6.77
N PHE A 173 -23.32 -3.71 -5.89
CA PHE A 173 -23.31 -3.99 -4.46
C PHE A 173 -23.13 -2.68 -3.68
N TRP A 174 -23.64 -2.66 -2.45
CA TRP A 174 -23.44 -1.52 -1.57
C TRP A 174 -21.98 -1.47 -1.08
N ARG A 175 -21.40 -0.27 -1.09
CA ARG A 175 -20.08 0.03 -0.53
C ARG A 175 -20.09 1.43 0.08
N PRO A 176 -19.33 1.68 1.17
CA PRO A 176 -19.10 3.02 1.67
C PRO A 176 -18.28 3.82 0.64
N ASN A 177 -18.36 5.15 0.71
CA ASN A 177 -17.47 5.99 -0.08
C ASN A 177 -16.03 5.89 0.44
N PRO A 178 -15.00 6.03 -0.44
CA PRO A 178 -13.59 5.94 -0.01
C PRO A 178 -13.17 6.99 1.03
N TYR A 179 -13.88 8.11 1.09
CA TYR A 179 -13.64 9.23 2.01
C TYR A 179 -14.48 9.19 3.28
N GLU A 180 -15.29 8.13 3.46
CA GLU A 180 -15.92 7.87 4.75
C GLU A 180 -14.88 7.41 5.78
N SER A 181 -15.23 7.56 7.06
CA SER A 181 -14.34 7.21 8.16
C SER A 181 -13.82 5.77 8.04
N ARG A 182 -12.52 5.60 8.30
CA ARG A 182 -11.81 4.32 8.28
C ARG A 182 -11.87 3.57 6.93
N GLN A 183 -11.98 4.32 5.81
CA GLN A 183 -11.83 3.76 4.46
C GLN A 183 -10.47 4.07 3.82
N GLY A 184 -9.70 5.02 4.39
CA GLY A 184 -8.29 5.22 4.07
C GLY A 184 -7.98 6.31 3.03
N TRP A 185 -8.99 7.02 2.55
CA TRP A 185 -8.86 8.24 1.75
C TRP A 185 -9.60 9.40 2.40
N GLU A 186 -9.25 10.60 1.97
CA GLU A 186 -9.99 11.83 2.22
C GLU A 186 -10.33 12.51 0.90
N LYS A 187 -11.33 13.38 0.92
CA LYS A 187 -11.76 14.14 -0.26
C LYS A 187 -11.34 15.59 -0.08
N THR A 188 -10.50 16.08 -0.98
CA THR A 188 -10.06 17.48 -1.00
C THR A 188 -11.22 18.41 -1.35
N GLU A 189 -11.05 19.71 -1.11
CA GLU A 189 -12.04 20.73 -1.48
C GLU A 189 -12.33 20.75 -2.99
N GLU A 190 -11.33 20.44 -3.81
CA GLU A 190 -11.44 20.29 -5.27
C GLU A 190 -12.16 18.99 -5.69
N GLY A 191 -12.49 18.13 -4.73
CA GLY A 191 -13.19 16.88 -4.94
C GLY A 191 -12.30 15.71 -5.37
N VAL A 192 -10.98 15.85 -5.27
CA VAL A 192 -9.99 14.81 -5.54
C VAL A 192 -9.86 13.90 -4.31
N LEU A 193 -9.56 12.61 -4.52
CA LEU A 193 -9.31 11.68 -3.43
C LEU A 193 -7.81 11.57 -3.16
N GLU A 194 -7.43 11.78 -1.91
CA GLU A 194 -6.05 11.64 -1.44
C GLU A 194 -5.95 10.55 -0.36
N PRO A 195 -4.86 9.76 -0.34
CA PRO A 195 -4.66 8.77 0.71
C PRO A 195 -4.43 9.45 2.06
N VAL A 196 -5.10 8.99 3.11
CA VAL A 196 -4.76 9.39 4.48
C VAL A 196 -3.42 8.73 4.83
N TRP A 197 -2.36 9.49 5.01
CA TRP A 197 -1.01 8.92 5.24
C TRP A 197 -0.72 8.56 6.69
N SER A 198 -1.37 9.23 7.64
CA SER A 198 -1.15 9.09 9.08
C SER A 198 -2.43 9.42 9.86
N CYS A 199 -2.66 8.75 10.97
CA CYS A 199 -3.70 9.13 11.94
C CYS A 199 -3.23 10.21 12.93
N GLY A 200 -1.93 10.47 13.01
CA GLY A 200 -1.30 11.47 13.88
C GLY A 200 -0.52 12.53 13.10
N PRO A 201 -0.05 13.58 13.79
CA PRO A 201 0.74 14.64 13.15
C PRO A 201 2.01 14.06 12.53
N ILE A 202 2.27 14.39 11.27
CA ILE A 202 3.42 13.87 10.50
C ILE A 202 4.74 14.37 11.10
N LEU A 203 4.74 15.57 11.67
CA LEU A 203 5.85 16.18 12.38
C LEU A 203 5.42 16.49 13.82
N PRO A 204 6.23 16.16 14.85
CA PRO A 204 5.99 16.61 16.21
C PRO A 204 5.78 18.13 16.25
N PRO A 205 4.77 18.64 16.98
CA PRO A 205 4.49 20.08 17.03
C PRO A 205 5.71 20.93 17.41
N SER A 206 6.53 20.45 18.35
CA SER A 206 7.75 21.12 18.76
C SER A 206 8.79 21.33 17.64
N LEU A 207 8.76 20.51 16.58
CA LEU A 207 9.61 20.68 15.41
C LEU A 207 8.96 21.58 14.35
N VAL A 208 7.62 21.65 14.29
CA VAL A 208 6.90 22.62 13.47
C VAL A 208 7.24 24.04 13.95
N ASP A 209 7.11 24.28 15.26
CA ASP A 209 7.43 25.56 15.88
C ASP A 209 8.89 25.99 15.64
N LEU A 210 9.81 25.03 15.51
CA LEU A 210 11.23 25.30 15.22
C LEU A 210 11.44 25.70 13.76
N LEU A 211 10.75 25.02 12.83
CA LEU A 211 10.84 25.33 11.40
C LEU A 211 10.20 26.67 11.07
N GLU A 212 9.06 27.00 11.70
CA GLU A 212 8.39 28.30 11.56
C GLU A 212 9.31 29.43 12.02
N LYS A 213 9.92 29.31 13.21
CA LYS A 213 10.91 30.28 13.70
C LYS A 213 12.13 30.41 12.79
N THR A 214 12.63 29.30 12.25
CA THR A 214 13.78 29.33 11.33
C THR A 214 13.41 30.04 10.02
N ALA A 215 12.17 29.88 9.55
CA ALA A 215 11.70 30.55 8.34
C ALA A 215 11.50 32.06 8.56
N GLU A 216 10.91 32.45 9.69
CA GLU A 216 10.77 33.87 10.11
C GLU A 216 12.15 34.54 10.23
N GLU A 217 13.11 33.89 10.91
CA GLU A 217 14.48 34.40 11.03
C GLU A 217 15.21 34.50 9.68
N MET A 218 14.87 33.66 8.69
CA MET A 218 15.44 33.75 7.34
C MET A 218 14.79 34.84 6.48
N GLU A 219 13.50 35.13 6.67
CA GLU A 219 12.81 36.24 6.03
C GLU A 219 13.29 37.60 6.59
N ASP A 220 13.48 37.69 7.91
CA ASP A 220 13.99 38.89 8.57
C ASP A 220 15.41 39.26 8.09
N VAL A 221 16.27 38.27 7.81
CA VAL A 221 17.63 38.50 7.27
C VAL A 221 17.60 38.92 5.80
N ALA A 222 16.63 38.45 5.01
CA ALA A 222 16.47 38.85 3.61
C ALA A 222 15.97 40.30 3.47
N ASP A 223 15.13 40.75 4.41
CA ASP A 223 14.66 42.15 4.47
C ASP A 223 15.77 43.11 4.97
N GLU A 224 16.72 42.65 5.79
CA GLU A 224 17.88 43.45 6.21
C GLU A 224 18.96 43.61 5.11
N GLU A 225 19.10 42.65 4.18
CA GLU A 225 20.07 42.73 3.07
C GLU A 225 19.56 43.52 1.84
N ALA A 226 18.33 44.05 1.87
CA ALA A 226 17.75 44.85 0.79
C ALA A 226 18.14 46.35 0.83
N GLN A 227 19.35 46.71 1.28
CA GLN A 227 19.88 48.07 1.07
C GLN A 227 20.38 48.21 -0.38
N GLU A 228 19.69 49.06 -1.14
CA GLU A 228 19.99 49.43 -2.53
C GLU A 228 21.49 49.71 -2.73
N ILE A 229 22.14 48.89 -3.56
CA ILE A 229 23.43 49.24 -4.15
C ILE A 229 23.13 50.30 -5.22
N GLU A 230 23.42 51.56 -4.92
CA GLU A 230 23.28 52.71 -5.81
C GLU A 230 24.28 52.57 -7.00
N TYR A 231 23.76 52.27 -8.20
CA TYR A 231 24.55 52.05 -9.42
C TYR A 231 25.02 53.37 -10.10
N GLU A 232 25.55 54.33 -9.33
CA GLU A 232 25.97 55.64 -9.85
C GLU A 232 27.50 55.87 -9.90
N GLU A 233 28.31 54.80 -9.89
CA GLU A 233 29.76 54.85 -10.18
C GLU A 233 30.15 54.15 -11.51
N LEU A 234 29.18 54.02 -12.43
CA LEU A 234 29.48 53.82 -13.85
C LEU A 234 29.57 55.21 -14.50
N LEU A 235 30.78 55.61 -14.89
CA LEU A 235 31.15 56.81 -15.67
C LEU A 235 31.71 57.99 -14.84
N SER A 236 32.91 57.81 -14.30
CA SER A 236 33.89 58.91 -14.28
C SER A 236 35.15 58.43 -14.99
N ASP A 237 35.44 59.12 -16.10
CA ASP A 237 36.50 58.90 -17.08
C ASP A 237 37.91 58.86 -16.48
N ASP A 238 38.89 58.31 -17.22
CA ASP A 238 39.98 59.14 -17.73
C ASP A 238 40.91 58.37 -18.70
N GLU A 239 41.03 58.99 -19.88
CA GLU A 239 42.17 59.12 -20.82
C GLU A 239 43.03 57.92 -21.26
#